data_AF-A0A7C4HDE1-F1
#
_entry.id   AF-A0A7C4HDE1-F1
#
_cell.length_a   1.000
_cell.length_b   1.000
_cell.length_c   1.000
_cell.angle_alpha   90.00
_cell.angle_beta   90.00
_cell.angle_gamma   90.00
#
_symmetry.space_group_name_H-M   'P 1'
#
loop_
_entity.id
_entity.type
_entity.pdbx_description
1 polymer ?
#
loop_
_entity_poly.entity_id
_entity_poly.type
_entity_poly.pdbx_seq_one_letter_code
_entity_poly.pdbx_strand_id
1 'polypeptide(L)'
;MNIVQIDVKNLGNLIKKIIDNNYSIEYKIHTNLNDQSKISVIKVKKNERDVSIIIAHYITQFYSTEYSDDNSRDSAYDLTSTNTVYFIPVNPVIVIILDNNVMDLLMNYRDDYPIDNCETLVNKYRLKNPGYRNALKILLARVLEELRGGD
;
A
#
# COMPACT_ATOMS: atom_id res chain seq x y z
N MET A 1 1.40 -18.35 11.93
CA MET A 1 1.14 -17.41 10.82
C MET A 1 -0.28 -16.91 10.94
N ASN A 2 -0.47 -15.59 11.00
CA ASN A 2 -1.79 -14.95 11.01
C ASN A 2 -1.92 -14.05 9.79
N ILE A 3 -3.12 -13.92 9.22
CA ILE A 3 -3.39 -13.00 8.12
C ILE A 3 -4.41 -11.99 8.61
N VAL A 4 -4.08 -10.71 8.54
CA VAL A 4 -4.95 -9.61 8.97
C VAL A 4 -5.10 -8.58 7.86
N GLN A 5 -6.22 -7.86 7.90
CA GLN A 5 -6.46 -6.69 7.05
C GLN A 5 -6.41 -5.45 7.94
N ILE A 6 -5.67 -4.44 7.48
CA ILE A 6 -5.50 -3.18 8.19
C ILE A 6 -5.98 -2.07 7.29
N ASP A 7 -6.83 -1.20 7.82
CA ASP A 7 -7.22 0.03 7.14
C ASP A 7 -6.09 1.05 7.28
N VAL A 8 -5.50 1.39 6.14
CA VAL A 8 -4.30 2.24 6.05
C VAL A 8 -4.61 3.32 5.03
N LYS A 9 -4.51 4.58 5.44
CA LYS A 9 -4.77 5.73 4.57
C LYS A 9 -3.50 6.21 3.88
N ASN A 10 -2.34 5.99 4.50
CA ASN A 10 -1.03 6.35 3.96
C ASN A 10 -0.03 5.20 4.17
N LEU A 11 0.20 4.43 3.10
CA LEU A 11 1.15 3.31 3.14
C LEU A 11 2.59 3.76 3.42
N GLY A 12 2.97 4.96 2.98
CA GLY A 12 4.29 5.53 3.28
C GLY A 12 4.50 5.75 4.77
N ASN A 13 3.48 6.24 5.48
CA ASN A 13 3.53 6.43 6.93
C ASN A 13 3.61 5.09 7.67
N LEU A 14 2.89 4.06 7.21
CA LEU A 14 2.97 2.72 7.80
C LEU A 14 4.40 2.18 7.69
N ILE A 15 4.98 2.28 6.49
CA ILE A 15 6.33 1.81 6.21
C ILE A 15 7.36 2.57 7.07
N LYS A 16 7.24 3.90 7.14
CA LYS A 16 8.09 4.73 8.01
C LYS A 16 7.97 4.30 9.47
N LYS A 17 6.75 4.10 9.96
CA LYS A 17 6.50 3.66 11.34
C LYS A 17 7.15 2.32 11.65
N ILE A 18 7.14 1.38 10.71
CA ILE A 18 7.83 0.08 10.83
C ILE A 18 9.34 0.29 10.94
N ILE A 19 9.93 1.10 10.07
CA ILE A 19 11.37 1.42 10.10
C ILE A 19 11.75 2.09 11.43
N ASP A 20 10.97 3.07 11.87
CA ASP A 20 11.20 3.81 13.12
C ASP A 20 11.15 2.88 14.36
N ASN A 21 10.52 1.70 14.26
CA ASN A 21 10.50 0.65 15.30
C ASN A 21 11.62 -0.39 15.11
N ASN A 22 12.69 -0.01 14.41
CA ASN A 22 13.91 -0.80 14.22
C ASN A 22 13.66 -2.11 13.47
N TYR A 23 12.74 -2.10 12.50
CA TYR A 23 12.57 -3.17 11.51
C TYR A 23 13.18 -2.71 10.18
N SER A 24 13.64 -3.65 9.35
CA SER A 24 14.02 -3.37 7.97
C SER A 24 12.92 -3.82 7.01
N ILE A 25 12.90 -3.22 5.82
CA ILE A 25 11.93 -3.53 4.77
C ILE A 25 12.66 -3.99 3.49
N GLU A 26 12.04 -4.89 2.75
CA GLU A 26 12.51 -5.33 1.43
C GLU A 26 11.32 -5.41 0.47
N TYR A 27 11.40 -4.70 -0.66
CA TYR A 27 10.38 -4.77 -1.71
C TYR A 27 10.65 -5.95 -2.63
N LYS A 28 9.80 -6.99 -2.57
CA LYS A 28 9.91 -8.15 -3.45
C LYS A 28 9.24 -7.91 -4.80
N ILE A 29 8.02 -7.38 -4.76
CA ILE A 29 7.22 -7.07 -5.95
C ILE A 29 6.83 -5.61 -5.83
N HIS A 30 7.05 -4.85 -6.90
CA HIS A 30 6.57 -3.49 -7.06
C HIS A 30 6.22 -3.30 -8.53
N THR A 31 4.93 -3.27 -8.85
CA THR A 31 4.47 -3.30 -10.24
C THR A 31 3.35 -2.30 -10.45
N ASN A 32 3.45 -1.53 -11.54
CA ASN A 32 2.39 -0.66 -12.03
C ASN A 32 1.37 -1.52 -12.80
N LEU A 33 0.09 -1.31 -12.53
CA LEU A 33 -1.00 -1.91 -13.29
C LEU A 33 -1.44 -0.96 -14.41
N ASN A 34 -2.16 -1.50 -15.40
CA ASN A 34 -2.64 -0.71 -16.55
C ASN A 34 -3.64 0.38 -16.16
N ASP A 35 -4.24 0.29 -14.98
CA ASP A 35 -5.16 1.27 -14.41
C ASP A 35 -4.45 2.33 -13.54
N GLN A 36 -3.11 2.43 -13.65
CA GLN A 36 -2.23 3.38 -12.96
C GLN A 36 -2.16 3.23 -11.44
N SER A 37 -2.76 2.18 -10.91
CA SER A 37 -2.49 1.72 -9.57
C SER A 37 -1.18 0.92 -9.52
N LYS A 38 -0.75 0.63 -8.29
CA LYS A 38 0.43 -0.19 -8.02
C LYS A 38 0.08 -1.27 -7.03
N ILE A 39 0.73 -2.42 -7.21
CA ILE A 39 0.74 -3.49 -6.22
C ILE A 39 2.14 -3.66 -5.68
N SER A 40 2.25 -3.98 -4.39
CA SER A 40 3.54 -4.27 -3.77
C SER A 40 3.46 -5.40 -2.76
N VAL A 41 4.53 -6.20 -2.73
CA VAL A 41 4.83 -7.17 -1.67
C VAL A 41 6.08 -6.68 -0.95
N ILE A 42 5.94 -6.41 0.34
CA ILE A 42 6.98 -5.83 1.19
C ILE A 42 7.25 -6.80 2.31
N LYS A 43 8.46 -7.35 2.39
CA LYS A 43 8.90 -8.13 3.54
C LYS A 43 9.35 -7.19 4.64
N VAL A 44 8.92 -7.48 5.86
CA VAL A 44 9.36 -6.82 7.08
C VAL A 44 10.27 -7.76 7.82
N LYS A 45 11.47 -7.29 8.16
CA LYS A 45 12.52 -8.08 8.81
C LYS A 45 12.92 -7.51 10.15
N LYS A 46 13.31 -8.39 11.06
CA LYS A 46 13.96 -8.07 12.33
C LYS A 46 15.17 -9.00 12.47
N ASN A 47 16.36 -8.43 12.68
CA ASN A 47 17.60 -9.20 12.78
C ASN A 47 17.76 -10.21 11.62
N GLU A 48 17.56 -9.74 10.39
CA GLU A 48 17.61 -10.54 9.14
C GLU A 48 16.56 -11.66 8.98
N ARG A 49 15.60 -11.78 9.90
CA ARG A 49 14.51 -12.76 9.81
C ARG A 49 13.22 -12.10 9.32
N ASP A 50 12.52 -12.74 8.39
CA ASP A 50 11.18 -12.33 7.95
C ASP A 50 10.20 -12.47 9.14
N VAL A 51 9.66 -11.33 9.59
CA VAL A 51 8.68 -11.28 10.70
C VAL A 51 7.26 -10.98 10.21
N SER A 52 7.12 -10.35 9.04
CA SER A 52 5.83 -10.08 8.42
C SER A 52 5.98 -9.83 6.92
N ILE A 53 4.89 -10.00 6.17
CA ILE A 53 4.78 -9.64 4.77
C ILE A 53 3.56 -8.73 4.59
N ILE A 54 3.78 -7.56 4.00
CA ILE A 54 2.74 -6.58 3.70
C ILE A 54 2.43 -6.64 2.20
N ILE A 55 1.16 -6.75 1.87
CA ILE A 55 0.66 -6.75 0.50
C ILE A 55 -0.30 -5.58 0.35
N ALA A 56 0.04 -4.66 -0.53
CA ALA A 56 -0.72 -3.43 -0.73
C ALA A 56 -1.07 -3.24 -2.20
N HIS A 57 -2.27 -2.69 -2.43
CA HIS A 57 -2.73 -2.18 -3.72
C HIS A 57 -3.11 -0.72 -3.50
N TYR A 58 -2.42 0.20 -4.18
CA TYR A 58 -2.49 1.65 -3.90
C TYR A 58 -2.35 2.49 -5.17
N ILE A 59 -2.81 3.72 -5.10
CA ILE A 59 -2.56 4.78 -6.08
C ILE A 59 -1.49 5.74 -5.57
N THR A 60 -0.87 6.48 -6.47
CA THR A 60 0.18 7.46 -6.16
C THR A 60 -0.26 8.87 -6.57
N GLN A 61 0.56 9.88 -6.32
CA GLN A 61 0.25 11.26 -6.73
C GLN A 61 0.04 11.46 -8.24
N PHE A 62 0.52 10.52 -9.07
CA PHE A 62 0.29 10.55 -10.51
C PHE A 62 -1.11 10.11 -10.91
N TYR A 63 -1.90 9.52 -9.99
CA TYR A 63 -3.29 9.20 -10.29
C TYR A 63 -4.17 10.45 -10.30
N SER A 64 -3.89 11.45 -9.46
CA SER A 64 -4.68 12.69 -9.42
C SER A 64 -4.47 13.59 -10.64
N THR A 65 -3.31 13.52 -11.30
CA THR A 65 -3.03 14.32 -12.51
C THR A 65 -3.88 13.92 -13.70
N GLU A 66 -4.19 12.64 -13.82
CA GLU A 66 -4.87 12.11 -15.01
C GLU A 66 -6.40 12.10 -14.88
N TYR A 67 -6.91 12.33 -13.66
CA TYR A 67 -8.33 12.22 -13.33
C TYR A 67 -8.91 13.45 -12.63
N SER A 68 -8.21 14.59 -12.69
CA SER A 68 -8.82 15.90 -12.46
C SER A 68 -9.73 16.21 -13.65
N ASP A 69 -11.05 16.23 -13.42
CA ASP A 69 -12.05 16.64 -14.42
C ASP A 69 -11.95 18.15 -14.76
N ASP A 70 -11.11 18.88 -14.03
CA ASP A 70 -10.79 20.27 -14.30
C ASP A 70 -9.77 20.37 -15.42
N ASN A 71 -10.20 20.94 -16.55
CA ASN A 71 -9.35 21.42 -17.65
C ASN A 71 -8.35 22.53 -17.21
N SER A 72 -8.19 22.80 -15.92
CA SER A 72 -7.11 23.65 -15.42
C SER A 72 -5.81 22.85 -15.44
N ARG A 73 -4.99 23.12 -16.46
CA ARG A 73 -3.56 22.75 -16.55
C ARG A 73 -2.72 23.15 -15.31
N ASP A 74 -3.31 23.81 -14.32
CA ASP A 74 -2.68 24.23 -13.06
C ASP A 74 -2.50 23.09 -12.04
N SER A 75 -3.29 22.01 -12.09
CA SER A 75 -3.16 20.88 -11.14
C SER A 75 -1.89 20.03 -11.35
N ALA A 76 -1.36 20.02 -12.57
CA ALA A 76 -0.09 19.36 -12.91
C ALA A 76 1.13 20.16 -12.43
N TYR A 77 1.01 21.50 -12.34
CA TYR A 77 2.08 22.37 -11.84
C TYR A 77 2.21 22.29 -10.31
N ASP A 78 1.11 22.05 -9.58
CA ASP A 78 1.14 22.03 -8.12
C ASP A 78 1.80 20.78 -7.50
N LEU A 79 1.99 19.72 -8.30
CA LEU A 79 2.68 18.50 -7.88
C LEU A 79 4.20 18.62 -7.86
N THR A 80 4.75 19.63 -8.53
CA THR A 80 6.18 19.97 -8.42
C THR A 80 6.48 20.82 -7.18
N SER A 81 5.46 21.52 -6.65
CA SER A 81 5.55 22.37 -5.45
C SER A 81 5.29 21.59 -4.16
N THR A 82 4.45 20.55 -4.17
CA THR A 82 4.25 19.68 -3.01
C THR A 82 5.23 18.51 -3.05
N ASN A 83 6.34 18.58 -2.31
CA ASN A 83 7.32 17.49 -2.10
C ASN A 83 6.73 16.20 -1.47
N THR A 84 5.41 16.04 -1.42
CA THR A 84 4.73 14.97 -0.70
C THR A 84 4.49 13.79 -1.65
N VAL A 85 5.42 12.84 -1.67
CA VAL A 85 5.20 11.53 -2.29
C VAL A 85 4.22 10.74 -1.42
N TYR A 86 3.06 10.38 -1.98
CA TYR A 86 2.04 9.64 -1.25
C TYR A 86 1.66 8.32 -1.93
N PHE A 87 1.29 7.36 -1.08
CA PHE A 87 0.87 6.02 -1.46
C PHE A 87 -0.44 5.73 -0.75
N ILE A 88 -1.57 5.83 -1.47
CA ILE A 88 -2.91 5.73 -0.89
C ILE A 88 -3.49 4.36 -1.24
N PRO A 89 -3.65 3.45 -0.27
CA PRO A 89 -4.26 2.15 -0.50
C PRO A 89 -5.69 2.28 -1.04
N VAL A 90 -5.98 1.53 -2.11
CA VAL A 90 -7.33 1.42 -2.68
C VAL A 90 -8.08 0.20 -2.13
N ASN A 91 -7.37 -0.67 -1.41
CA ASN A 91 -7.88 -1.78 -0.62
C ASN A 91 -7.30 -1.71 0.81
N PRO A 92 -7.95 -2.35 1.80
CA PRO A 92 -7.27 -2.67 3.05
C PRO A 92 -5.94 -3.37 2.77
N VAL A 93 -4.90 -2.96 3.49
CA VAL A 93 -3.57 -3.56 3.37
C VAL A 93 -3.60 -4.92 4.03
N ILE A 94 -3.13 -5.95 3.32
CA ILE A 94 -3.06 -7.30 3.84
C ILE A 94 -1.70 -7.49 4.51
N VAL A 95 -1.70 -8.04 5.71
CA VAL A 95 -0.49 -8.35 6.46
C VAL A 95 -0.49 -9.83 6.84
N ILE A 96 0.56 -10.54 6.45
CA ILE A 96 0.87 -11.90 6.89
C ILE A 96 1.89 -11.80 8.02
N ILE A 97 1.46 -12.10 9.23
CA ILE A 97 2.28 -12.06 10.44
C ILE A 97 2.95 -13.42 10.62
N LEU A 98 4.28 -13.42 10.62
CA LEU A 98 5.12 -14.61 10.83
C LEU A 98 5.62 -14.69 12.27
N ASP A 99 5.87 -13.53 12.90
CA ASP A 99 6.25 -13.37 14.30
C ASP A 99 5.30 -12.37 14.99
N ASN A 100 4.74 -12.75 16.15
CA ASN A 100 3.78 -11.93 16.89
C ASN A 100 4.35 -10.61 17.43
N ASN A 101 5.68 -10.46 17.51
CA ASN A 101 6.31 -9.23 18.00
C ASN A 101 5.94 -7.97 17.18
N VAL A 102 5.58 -8.14 15.90
CA VAL A 102 5.15 -7.04 15.03
C VAL A 102 3.63 -6.79 15.10
N MET A 103 2.88 -7.69 15.73
CA MET A 103 1.41 -7.66 15.74
C MET A 103 0.89 -6.42 16.47
N ASP A 104 1.44 -6.10 17.65
CA ASP A 104 0.99 -4.95 18.44
C ASP A 104 1.22 -3.62 17.72
N LEU A 105 2.34 -3.50 17.00
CA LEU A 105 2.65 -2.32 16.19
C LEU A 105 1.62 -2.12 15.09
N LEU A 106 1.25 -3.20 14.40
CA LEU A 106 0.38 -3.16 13.23
C LEU A 106 -1.10 -3.02 13.61
N MET A 107 -1.55 -3.72 14.66
CA MET A 107 -2.96 -3.67 15.11
C MET A 107 -3.36 -2.31 15.69
N ASN A 108 -2.41 -1.63 16.32
CA ASN A 108 -2.61 -0.30 16.91
C ASN A 108 -2.29 0.85 15.92
N TYR A 109 -1.88 0.53 14.69
CA TYR A 109 -1.58 1.55 13.70
C TYR A 109 -2.85 2.31 13.28
N ARG A 110 -2.74 3.64 13.28
CA ARG A 110 -3.76 4.57 12.80
C ARG A 110 -3.08 5.70 12.08
N ASP A 111 -3.68 6.15 10.99
CA ASP A 111 -3.20 7.28 10.21
C ASP A 111 -4.34 8.06 9.57
N ASP A 112 -3.94 9.20 9.03
CA ASP A 112 -4.77 10.10 8.24
C ASP A 112 -4.28 10.15 6.79
N TYR A 113 -5.18 10.59 5.92
CA TYR A 113 -4.85 10.76 4.53
C TYR A 113 -3.75 11.83 4.34
N PRO A 114 -2.83 11.63 3.37
CA PRO A 114 -1.72 12.56 3.13
C PRO A 114 -2.16 13.88 2.50
N ILE A 115 -3.36 13.93 1.90
CA ILE A 115 -3.94 15.12 1.27
C ILE A 115 -5.46 15.15 1.50
N ASP A 116 -6.04 16.35 1.39
CA ASP A 116 -7.48 16.54 1.34
C ASP A 116 -8.09 15.81 0.14
N ASN A 117 -9.37 15.43 0.23
CA ASN A 117 -10.13 14.73 -0.82
C ASN A 117 -9.59 13.35 -1.26
N CYS A 118 -8.66 12.74 -0.51
CA CYS A 118 -8.18 11.38 -0.76
C CYS A 118 -9.31 10.36 -0.90
N GLU A 119 -10.33 10.45 -0.04
CA GLU A 119 -11.46 9.52 -0.06
C GLU A 119 -12.21 9.60 -1.40
N THR A 120 -12.44 10.81 -1.91
CA THR A 120 -13.02 11.04 -3.23
C THR A 120 -12.16 10.43 -4.33
N LEU A 121 -10.83 10.58 -4.26
CA LEU A 121 -9.89 10.01 -5.24
C LEU A 121 -9.97 8.48 -5.26
N VAL A 122 -9.94 7.85 -4.09
CA VAL A 122 -10.05 6.39 -3.93
C VAL A 122 -11.41 5.89 -4.43
N ASN A 123 -12.49 6.61 -4.13
CA ASN A 123 -13.84 6.25 -4.59
C ASN A 123 -13.97 6.37 -6.12
N LYS A 124 -13.44 7.45 -6.72
CA LYS A 124 -13.36 7.60 -8.19
C LYS A 124 -12.60 6.43 -8.82
N TYR A 125 -11.46 6.05 -8.26
CA TYR A 125 -10.69 4.90 -8.73
C TYR A 125 -11.49 3.60 -8.68
N ARG A 126 -12.14 3.31 -7.54
CA ARG A 126 -12.93 2.07 -7.34
C ARG A 126 -14.12 2.00 -8.29
N LEU A 127 -14.78 3.11 -8.57
CA LEU A 127 -15.91 3.18 -9.51
C LEU A 127 -15.47 2.89 -10.95
N LYS A 128 -14.31 3.42 -11.37
CA LYS A 128 -13.75 3.15 -12.70
C LYS A 128 -13.20 1.73 -12.84
N ASN A 129 -12.76 1.13 -11.74
CA ASN A 129 -12.10 -0.18 -11.72
C ASN A 129 -12.84 -1.17 -10.80
N PRO A 130 -14.03 -1.68 -11.19
CA PRO A 130 -14.83 -2.56 -10.32
C PRO A 130 -14.10 -3.87 -9.94
N GLY A 131 -13.11 -4.28 -10.74
CA GLY A 131 -12.24 -5.43 -10.49
C GLY A 131 -11.03 -5.18 -9.59
N TYR A 132 -10.87 -3.98 -9.00
CA TYR A 132 -9.66 -3.57 -8.25
C TYR A 132 -9.22 -4.51 -7.12
N ARG A 133 -10.13 -5.33 -6.59
CA ARG A 133 -9.84 -6.32 -5.55
C ARG A 133 -9.11 -7.56 -6.09
N ASN A 134 -9.23 -7.85 -7.38
CA ASN A 134 -8.74 -9.09 -7.97
C ASN A 134 -7.22 -9.15 -7.97
N ALA A 135 -6.55 -8.05 -8.32
CA ALA A 135 -5.09 -7.97 -8.31
C ALA A 135 -4.50 -8.31 -6.93
N LEU A 136 -5.10 -7.78 -5.87
CA LEU A 136 -4.67 -8.03 -4.49
C LEU A 136 -4.87 -9.50 -4.09
N LYS A 137 -6.00 -10.10 -4.46
CA LYS A 137 -6.30 -11.52 -4.18
C LYS A 137 -5.34 -12.47 -4.88
N ILE A 138 -5.07 -12.23 -6.16
CA ILE A 138 -4.12 -13.03 -6.96
C ILE A 138 -2.73 -12.95 -6.36
N LEU A 139 -2.29 -11.74 -5.98
CA LEU A 139 -0.99 -11.53 -5.36
C LEU A 139 -0.89 -12.22 -4.00
N LEU A 140 -1.92 -12.15 -3.17
CA LEU A 140 -1.98 -12.89 -1.91
C LEU A 140 -1.86 -14.40 -2.14
N ALA A 141 -2.63 -14.96 -3.07
CA ALA A 141 -2.59 -16.40 -3.37
C ALA A 141 -1.18 -16.85 -3.75
N ARG A 142 -0.50 -16.10 -4.64
CA ARG A 142 0.88 -16.36 -5.04
C ARG A 142 1.86 -16.31 -3.86
N VAL A 143 1.74 -15.30 -2.99
CA VAL A 143 2.60 -15.19 -1.79
C VAL A 143 2.38 -16.38 -0.84
N LEU A 144 1.13 -16.82 -0.68
CA LEU A 144 0.81 -17.97 0.17
C LEU A 144 1.35 -19.29 -0.41
N GLU A 145 1.34 -19.45 -1.74
CA GLU A 145 1.96 -20.61 -2.40
C GLU A 145 3.48 -20.63 -2.19
N GLU A 146 4.16 -19.49 -2.38
CA GLU A 146 5.60 -19.36 -2.15
C GLU A 146 6.00 -19.65 -0.69
N LEU A 147 5.17 -19.24 0.28
CA LEU A 147 5.38 -19.57 1.69
C LEU A 147 5.19 -21.05 2.02
N ARG A 148 4.39 -21.78 1.22
CA ARG A 148 4.13 -23.22 1.41
C ARG A 148 5.13 -24.10 0.70
N GLY A 149 5.72 -23.63 -0.41
CA GLY A 149 6.64 -24.40 -1.26
C GLY A 149 8.12 -24.12 -1.04
N GLY A 150 8.49 -23.44 0.06
CA GLY A 150 9.89 -23.24 0.43
C GLY A 150 10.44 -24.45 1.19
N ASP A 151 10.83 -25.48 0.42
CA ASP A 151 11.78 -26.53 0.85
C ASP A 151 13.23 -26.08 0.61
#